data_AF-A0A267FCS6-F1
#
_entry.id   AF-A0A267FCS6-F1
#
_cell.length_a   1.000
_cell.length_b   1.000
_cell.length_c   1.000
_cell.angle_alpha   90.00
_cell.angle_beta   90.00
_cell.angle_gamma   90.00
#
_symmetry.space_group_name_H-M   'P 1'
#
loop_
_entity.id
_entity.type
_entity.pdbx_description
1 polymer ?
#
loop_
_entity_poly.entity_id
_entity_poly.type
_entity_poly.pdbx_seq_one_letter_code
_entity_poly.pdbx_strand_id
1 'polypeptide(L)'
;MPRKVLLPIDGSEHADRALIWFAENLARPTDELIFVYAIEIPGNMASAMGGIVPQQKVQQQQQQQSEEQEKAVRRKTSMSALAGPGKRLAMVIQERCQQLGMRNHVRFVEKMTPGPGQSIVEAANREEANMIVMGNRGMGALKRTFLGSVSDHVLHHAHIPVIIVPPEKSAASGKQQRKSSSSVSS
;
A
#
# COMPACT_ATOMS: atom_id res chain seq x y z
N MET A 1 14.00 -18.42 -12.26
CA MET A 1 13.65 -17.89 -10.93
C MET A 1 12.33 -17.14 -11.03
N PRO A 2 11.48 -17.17 -9.99
CA PRO A 2 10.26 -16.36 -9.94
C PRO A 2 10.62 -14.86 -10.07
N ARG A 3 9.76 -14.06 -10.70
CA ARG A 3 9.96 -12.61 -10.71
C ARG A 3 9.51 -12.06 -9.36
N LYS A 4 10.31 -11.18 -8.76
CA LYS A 4 9.94 -10.44 -7.55
C LYS A 4 9.28 -9.13 -7.96
N VAL A 5 8.01 -8.97 -7.62
CA VAL A 5 7.21 -7.77 -7.93
C VAL A 5 6.97 -7.00 -6.64
N LEU A 6 7.45 -5.77 -6.57
CA LEU A 6 7.28 -4.92 -5.40
C LEU A 6 6.05 -4.01 -5.56
N LEU A 7 5.14 -4.05 -4.60
CA LEU A 7 3.95 -3.21 -4.56
C LEU A 7 3.95 -2.34 -3.29
N PRO A 8 4.23 -1.02 -3.41
CA PRO A 8 4.06 -0.10 -2.31
C PRO A 8 2.58 0.03 -1.95
N ILE A 9 2.28 0.01 -0.67
CA ILE A 9 0.92 0.11 -0.14
C ILE A 9 0.89 1.08 1.04
N ASP A 10 -0.20 1.82 1.16
CA ASP A 10 -0.46 2.76 2.27
C ASP A 10 -1.92 2.66 2.77
N GLY A 11 -2.67 1.66 2.28
CA GLY A 11 -4.11 1.52 2.54
C GLY A 11 -5.00 2.44 1.69
N SER A 12 -4.44 3.20 0.75
CA SER A 12 -5.23 4.05 -0.16
C SER A 12 -5.87 3.27 -1.31
N GLU A 13 -6.95 3.84 -1.87
CA GLU A 13 -7.61 3.33 -3.07
C GLU A 13 -6.66 3.24 -4.28
N HIS A 14 -5.64 4.11 -4.35
CA HIS A 14 -4.71 4.11 -5.47
C HIS A 14 -3.74 2.93 -5.40
N ALA A 15 -3.34 2.53 -4.19
CA ALA A 15 -2.56 1.32 -3.98
C ALA A 15 -3.39 0.07 -4.29
N ASP A 16 -4.65 0.01 -3.85
CA ASP A 16 -5.56 -1.10 -4.17
C ASP A 16 -5.79 -1.21 -5.69
N ARG A 17 -6.04 -0.08 -6.37
CA ARG A 17 -6.17 -0.03 -7.83
C ARG A 17 -4.94 -0.60 -8.54
N ALA A 18 -3.74 -0.30 -8.05
CA ALA A 18 -2.50 -0.81 -8.64
C ALA A 18 -2.38 -2.33 -8.48
N LEU A 19 -2.78 -2.87 -7.33
CA LEU A 19 -2.85 -4.30 -7.07
C LEU A 19 -3.86 -4.99 -7.99
N ILE A 20 -5.07 -4.45 -8.14
CA ILE A 20 -6.10 -4.98 -9.05
C ILE A 20 -5.57 -5.01 -10.48
N TRP A 21 -5.07 -3.87 -10.96
CA TRP A 21 -4.54 -3.76 -12.32
C TRP A 21 -3.41 -4.77 -12.55
N PHE A 22 -2.50 -4.93 -11.59
CA PHE A 22 -1.43 -5.91 -11.67
C PHE A 22 -1.98 -7.35 -11.80
N ALA A 23 -2.93 -7.71 -10.94
CA ALA A 23 -3.55 -9.04 -10.94
C ALA A 23 -4.22 -9.35 -12.29
N GLU A 24 -4.91 -8.38 -12.87
CA GLU A 24 -5.66 -8.55 -14.12
C GLU A 24 -4.78 -8.55 -15.38
N ASN A 25 -3.64 -7.83 -15.35
CA ASN A 25 -2.91 -7.50 -16.59
C ASN A 25 -1.49 -8.08 -16.66
N LEU A 26 -0.85 -8.35 -15.51
CA LEU A 26 0.60 -8.61 -15.49
C LEU A 26 1.04 -9.76 -14.58
N ALA A 27 0.21 -10.13 -13.60
CA ALA A 27 0.53 -11.17 -12.64
C ALA A 27 0.72 -12.53 -13.32
N ARG A 28 1.75 -13.24 -12.89
CA ARG A 28 1.99 -14.65 -13.24
C ARG A 28 1.86 -15.48 -11.98
N PRO A 29 1.38 -16.74 -12.06
CA PRO A 29 1.29 -17.62 -10.88
C PRO A 29 2.62 -17.86 -10.17
N THR A 30 3.73 -17.67 -10.89
CA THR A 30 5.10 -17.85 -10.39
C THR A 30 5.72 -16.57 -9.82
N ASP A 31 5.03 -15.43 -9.82
CA ASP A 31 5.59 -14.21 -9.23
C ASP A 31 5.64 -14.32 -7.69
N GLU A 32 6.68 -13.75 -7.10
CA GLU A 32 6.78 -13.44 -5.68
C GLU A 32 6.36 -11.98 -5.46
N LEU A 33 5.30 -11.76 -4.68
CA LEU A 33 4.76 -10.43 -4.43
C LEU A 33 5.30 -9.89 -3.11
N ILE A 34 5.91 -8.71 -3.17
CA ILE A 34 6.53 -8.05 -2.03
C ILE A 34 5.79 -6.75 -1.77
N PHE A 35 4.96 -6.74 -0.74
CA PHE A 35 4.23 -5.55 -0.33
C PHE A 35 5.05 -4.74 0.65
N VAL A 36 5.24 -3.45 0.36
CA VAL A 36 6.01 -2.54 1.21
C VAL A 36 5.10 -1.49 1.81
N TYR A 37 5.03 -1.45 3.14
CA TYR A 37 4.35 -0.40 3.90
C TYR A 37 5.38 0.52 4.56
N ALA A 38 5.44 1.76 4.08
CA ALA A 38 6.30 2.79 4.64
C ALA A 38 5.56 3.54 5.77
N ILE A 39 6.09 3.44 6.98
CA ILE A 39 5.62 4.16 8.16
C ILE A 39 6.49 5.42 8.29
N GLU A 40 5.91 6.56 7.97
CA GLU A 40 6.59 7.85 8.18
C GLU A 40 6.78 8.09 9.68
N ILE A 41 8.04 8.32 10.08
CA ILE A 41 8.35 8.82 11.42
C ILE A 41 8.23 10.35 11.34
N PRO A 42 7.31 10.99 12.09
CA PRO A 42 7.27 12.44 12.19
C PRO A 42 8.65 12.99 12.58
N GLY A 43 9.11 14.07 11.95
CA GLY A 43 10.49 14.55 12.10
C GLY A 43 10.90 14.86 13.55
N ASN A 44 9.95 15.15 14.44
CA ASN A 44 10.19 15.35 15.87
C ASN A 44 10.44 14.04 16.65
N MET A 45 10.01 12.88 16.14
CA MET A 45 10.18 11.57 16.77
C MET A 45 11.48 10.87 16.36
N ALA A 46 12.05 11.20 15.19
CA ALA A 46 13.33 10.64 14.74
C ALA A 46 14.46 10.93 15.75
N SER A 47 14.45 12.14 16.35
CA SER A 47 15.40 12.53 17.40
C SER A 47 15.21 11.79 18.73
N ALA A 48 13.98 11.37 19.05
CA ALA A 48 13.66 10.67 20.30
C ALA A 48 14.07 9.18 20.28
N MET A 49 14.10 8.55 19.11
CA MET A 49 14.59 7.17 18.97
C MET A 49 16.12 7.08 18.90
N GLY A 50 16.81 8.23 18.80
CA GLY A 50 18.27 8.36 18.81
C GLY A 50 18.87 8.82 20.15
N GLY A 51 18.09 8.91 21.25
CA GLY A 51 18.59 9.40 22.54
C GLY A 51 17.88 8.83 23.77
N ILE A 52 18.66 8.13 24.62
CA ILE A 52 18.45 7.71 26.03
C ILE A 52 17.04 7.91 26.63
N VAL A 53 16.36 6.80 26.94
CA VAL A 53 15.10 6.76 27.72
C VAL A 53 15.42 6.66 29.23
N PRO A 54 14.87 7.52 30.11
CA PRO A 54 15.06 7.41 31.56
C PRO A 54 14.35 6.19 32.17
N GLN A 55 15.07 5.48 33.05
CA GLN A 55 14.80 4.12 33.54
C GLN A 55 13.64 3.97 34.56
N GLN A 56 12.90 5.02 34.90
CA GLN A 56 12.11 5.06 36.15
C GLN A 56 10.65 4.58 36.10
N LYS A 57 10.09 4.16 34.96
CA LYS A 57 8.64 3.86 34.85
C LYS A 57 8.25 2.38 34.66
N VAL A 58 9.17 1.44 34.88
CA VAL A 58 8.91 0.02 34.52
C VAL A 58 8.35 -0.82 35.69
N GLN A 59 8.45 -0.40 36.95
CA GLN A 59 8.39 -1.38 38.06
C GLN A 59 7.08 -1.49 38.88
N GLN A 60 6.03 -0.68 38.65
CA GLN A 60 4.86 -0.65 39.57
C GLN A 60 3.53 -1.24 39.07
N GLN A 61 3.39 -1.67 37.80
CA GLN A 61 2.06 -2.07 37.26
C GLN A 61 1.81 -3.58 37.15
N GLN A 62 2.74 -4.42 37.62
CA GLN A 62 2.77 -5.83 37.24
C GLN A 62 2.16 -6.83 38.23
N GLN A 63 1.49 -6.39 39.29
CA GLN A 63 0.94 -7.30 40.30
C GLN A 63 -0.40 -6.73 40.76
N GLN A 64 -1.54 -7.39 40.76
CA GLN A 64 -1.98 -8.77 40.57
C GLN A 64 -3.51 -8.70 40.27
N GLN A 65 -4.15 -9.80 39.85
CA GLN A 65 -5.58 -10.13 40.10
C GLN A 65 -6.72 -9.94 39.07
N SER A 66 -6.60 -9.26 37.92
CA SER A 66 -7.69 -9.31 36.89
C SER A 66 -7.45 -10.34 35.78
N GLU A 67 -6.41 -11.16 35.96
CA GLU A 67 -5.71 -11.90 34.92
C GLU A 67 -6.38 -13.20 34.45
N GLU A 68 -7.53 -13.64 34.95
CA GLU A 68 -8.11 -14.94 34.51
C GLU A 68 -9.46 -14.84 33.81
N GLN A 69 -10.36 -13.94 34.25
CA GLN A 69 -11.67 -13.76 33.63
C GLN A 69 -11.66 -12.77 32.45
N GLU A 70 -10.77 -11.78 32.45
CA GLU A 70 -10.55 -10.92 31.27
C GLU A 70 -9.88 -11.71 30.13
N LYS A 71 -9.07 -12.73 30.44
CA LYS A 71 -8.36 -13.57 29.47
C LYS A 71 -9.30 -14.32 28.52
N ALA A 72 -10.55 -14.64 28.86
CA ALA A 72 -11.44 -15.41 27.98
C ALA A 72 -12.16 -14.54 26.93
N VAL A 73 -12.67 -13.37 27.32
CA VAL A 73 -13.39 -12.43 26.43
C VAL A 73 -12.41 -11.58 25.61
N ARG A 74 -11.25 -11.23 26.18
CA ARG A 74 -10.13 -10.54 25.50
C ARG A 74 -9.41 -11.44 24.48
N ARG A 75 -9.40 -12.77 24.68
CA ARG A 75 -8.84 -13.73 23.72
C ARG A 75 -9.52 -13.71 22.35
N LYS A 76 -10.83 -13.42 22.28
CA LYS A 76 -11.57 -13.38 21.01
C LYS A 76 -11.61 -11.98 20.38
N THR A 77 -11.71 -10.92 21.19
CA THR A 77 -11.85 -9.54 20.69
C THR A 77 -10.51 -8.82 20.47
N SER A 78 -9.44 -9.21 21.16
CA SER A 78 -8.16 -8.46 21.11
C SER A 78 -7.17 -8.90 20.05
N MET A 79 -7.36 -10.03 19.36
CA MET A 79 -6.40 -10.44 18.32
C MET A 79 -6.43 -9.55 17.07
N SER A 80 -7.56 -8.92 16.74
CA SER A 80 -7.67 -7.99 15.60
C SER A 80 -7.34 -6.53 15.98
N ALA A 81 -7.56 -6.14 17.24
CA ALA A 81 -7.25 -4.80 17.75
C ALA A 81 -5.76 -4.60 18.11
N LEU A 82 -5.01 -5.67 18.38
CA LEU A 82 -3.59 -5.64 18.77
C LEU A 82 -2.60 -5.78 17.60
N ALA A 83 -3.08 -5.96 16.37
CA ALA A 83 -2.24 -5.88 15.18
C ALA A 83 -1.91 -4.41 14.91
N GLY A 84 -0.63 -4.01 14.93
CA GLY A 84 -0.22 -2.65 14.52
C GLY A 84 -0.74 -2.28 13.12
N PRO A 85 -0.72 -0.99 12.72
CA PRO A 85 -1.25 -0.54 11.43
C PRO A 85 -0.81 -1.40 10.24
N GLY A 86 0.48 -1.79 10.20
CA GLY A 86 1.02 -2.64 9.14
C GLY A 86 0.49 -4.07 9.16
N LYS A 87 0.37 -4.74 10.32
CA LYS A 87 -0.22 -6.08 10.41
C LYS A 87 -1.68 -6.12 9.97
N ARG A 88 -2.48 -5.08 10.27
CA ARG A 88 -3.86 -5.00 9.74
C ARG A 88 -3.87 -4.83 8.23
N LEU A 89 -3.01 -3.95 7.71
CA LEU A 89 -2.89 -3.74 6.27
C LEU A 89 -2.42 -5.02 5.55
N ALA A 90 -1.50 -5.78 6.14
CA ALA A 90 -1.06 -7.07 5.62
C ALA A 90 -2.23 -8.07 5.50
N MET A 91 -3.11 -8.13 6.51
CA MET A 91 -4.31 -8.98 6.45
C MET A 91 -5.25 -8.55 5.32
N VAL A 92 -5.52 -7.24 5.18
CA VAL A 92 -6.37 -6.70 4.10
C VAL A 92 -5.81 -7.04 2.73
N ILE A 93 -4.51 -6.86 2.53
CA ILE A 93 -3.85 -7.19 1.26
C ILE A 93 -3.85 -8.69 0.99
N GLN A 94 -3.61 -9.52 2.00
CA GLN A 94 -3.67 -10.97 1.86
C GLN A 94 -5.06 -11.43 1.42
N GLU A 95 -6.11 -10.91 2.06
CA GLU A 95 -7.50 -11.17 1.68
C GLU A 95 -7.80 -10.69 0.27
N ARG A 96 -7.33 -9.47 -0.08
CA ARG A 96 -7.50 -8.91 -1.42
C ARG A 96 -6.84 -9.78 -2.49
N CYS A 97 -5.64 -10.29 -2.25
CA CYS A 97 -4.97 -11.23 -3.14
C CYS A 97 -5.79 -12.50 -3.36
N GLN A 98 -6.39 -13.04 -2.29
CA GLN A 98 -7.26 -14.22 -2.37
C GLN A 98 -8.54 -13.94 -3.17
N GLN A 99 -9.18 -12.79 -2.96
CA GLN A 99 -10.37 -12.36 -3.71
C GLN A 99 -10.08 -12.21 -5.21
N LEU A 100 -8.88 -11.74 -5.55
CA LEU A 100 -8.39 -11.64 -6.93
C LEU A 100 -7.92 -12.99 -7.51
N GLY A 101 -8.07 -14.09 -6.77
CA GLY A 101 -7.67 -15.43 -7.22
C GLY A 101 -6.16 -15.65 -7.29
N MET A 102 -5.36 -14.75 -6.72
CA MET A 102 -3.90 -14.84 -6.73
C MET A 102 -3.42 -15.93 -5.77
N ARG A 103 -2.58 -16.83 -6.27
CA ARG A 103 -1.96 -17.94 -5.51
C ARG A 103 -0.46 -17.72 -5.29
N ASN A 104 0.01 -16.50 -5.50
CA ASN A 104 1.40 -16.09 -5.42
C ASN A 104 1.96 -16.23 -4.00
N HIS A 105 3.28 -16.39 -3.90
CA HIS A 105 3.95 -16.20 -2.61
C HIS A 105 3.92 -14.71 -2.26
N VAL A 106 3.40 -14.39 -1.08
CA VAL A 106 3.23 -13.02 -0.60
C VAL A 106 4.15 -12.78 0.59
N ARG A 107 4.94 -11.70 0.51
CA ARG A 107 5.74 -11.18 1.61
C ARG A 107 5.33 -9.74 1.93
N PHE A 108 5.42 -9.41 3.20
CA PHE A 108 5.10 -8.07 3.70
C PHE A 108 6.32 -7.48 4.39
N VAL A 109 6.66 -6.25 4.04
CA VAL A 109 7.82 -5.53 4.57
C VAL A 109 7.34 -4.20 5.14
N GLU A 110 7.48 -4.03 6.44
CA GLU A 110 7.27 -2.76 7.13
C GLU A 110 8.58 -1.98 7.19
N LYS A 111 8.57 -0.71 6.82
CA LYS A 111 9.74 0.18 6.83
C LYS A 111 9.41 1.47 7.55
N MET A 112 10.05 1.71 8.69
CA MET A 112 10.06 3.03 9.32
C MET A 112 11.01 3.95 8.55
N THR A 113 10.56 5.16 8.22
CA THR A 113 11.31 6.04 7.32
C THR A 113 11.05 7.54 7.51
N PRO A 114 12.03 8.40 7.21
CA PRO A 114 11.79 9.83 7.02
C PRO A 114 11.12 10.16 5.68
N GLY A 115 11.05 9.22 4.72
CA GLY A 115 10.48 9.45 3.38
C GLY A 115 10.05 8.15 2.66
N PRO A 116 8.77 8.02 2.26
CA PRO A 116 8.24 6.79 1.68
C PRO A 116 8.85 6.45 0.31
N GLY A 117 9.10 7.46 -0.53
CA GLY A 117 9.69 7.26 -1.86
C GLY A 117 11.07 6.60 -1.80
N GLN A 118 11.95 7.15 -0.95
CA GLN A 118 13.30 6.60 -0.74
C GLN A 118 13.22 5.16 -0.22
N SER A 119 12.34 4.89 0.75
CA SER A 119 12.19 3.54 1.32
C SER A 119 11.74 2.50 0.32
N ILE A 120 10.89 2.88 -0.63
CA ILE A 120 10.44 1.99 -1.70
C ILE A 120 11.63 1.63 -2.60
N VAL A 121 12.46 2.59 -2.98
CA VAL A 121 13.66 2.36 -3.79
C VAL A 121 14.67 1.48 -3.05
N GLU A 122 14.92 1.77 -1.78
CA GLU A 122 15.82 0.95 -0.93
C GLU A 122 15.28 -0.48 -0.75
N ALA A 123 13.97 -0.63 -0.54
CA ALA A 123 13.34 -1.94 -0.45
C ALA A 123 13.45 -2.71 -1.78
N ALA A 124 13.23 -2.06 -2.92
CA ALA A 124 13.38 -2.67 -4.23
C ALA A 124 14.79 -3.20 -4.47
N ASN A 125 15.81 -2.41 -4.11
CA ASN A 125 17.21 -2.83 -4.21
C ASN A 125 17.53 -3.98 -3.26
N ARG A 126 17.13 -3.87 -1.98
CA ARG A 126 17.40 -4.91 -0.97
C ARG A 126 16.74 -6.24 -1.30
N GLU A 127 15.51 -6.21 -1.79
CA GLU A 127 14.75 -7.41 -2.11
C GLU A 127 15.08 -7.98 -3.49
N GLU A 128 15.95 -7.29 -4.27
CA GLU A 128 16.27 -7.60 -5.66
C GLU A 128 15.01 -7.69 -6.53
N ALA A 129 14.09 -6.74 -6.34
CA ALA A 129 12.85 -6.68 -7.08
C ALA A 129 13.13 -6.53 -8.59
N ASN A 130 12.31 -7.18 -9.42
CA ASN A 130 12.43 -7.06 -10.87
C ASN A 130 11.57 -5.93 -11.44
N MET A 131 10.55 -5.47 -10.70
CA MET A 131 9.74 -4.31 -11.04
C MET A 131 9.01 -3.76 -9.81
N ILE A 132 8.59 -2.50 -9.91
CA ILE A 132 7.71 -1.83 -8.94
C ILE A 132 6.38 -1.54 -9.62
N VAL A 133 5.27 -1.87 -8.96
CA VAL A 133 3.92 -1.49 -9.41
C VAL A 133 3.26 -0.62 -8.36
N MET A 134 2.88 0.60 -8.73
CA MET A 134 2.25 1.53 -7.80
C MET A 134 1.19 2.40 -8.48
N GLY A 135 0.22 2.85 -7.70
CA GLY A 135 -0.72 3.88 -8.15
C GLY A 135 -0.13 5.27 -7.97
N ASN A 136 -0.63 6.25 -8.73
CA ASN A 136 -0.43 7.66 -8.40
C ASN A 136 -1.72 8.28 -7.84
N ARG A 137 -1.54 9.31 -7.00
CA ARG A 137 -2.60 10.23 -6.58
C ARG A 137 -2.90 11.16 -7.75
N GLY A 138 -4.06 11.03 -8.38
CA GLY A 138 -4.53 11.97 -9.39
C GLY A 138 -5.67 12.81 -8.81
N MET A 139 -5.45 14.11 -8.64
CA MET A 139 -6.50 15.02 -8.18
C MET A 139 -7.45 15.37 -9.33
N GLY A 140 -8.44 14.52 -9.59
CA GLY A 140 -9.63 14.87 -10.41
C GLY A 140 -9.38 15.33 -11.85
N ALA A 141 -10.47 15.68 -12.54
CA ALA A 141 -10.54 16.02 -13.97
C ALA A 141 -9.86 17.35 -14.38
N LEU A 142 -8.89 17.85 -13.62
CA LEU A 142 -8.15 19.07 -13.94
C LEU A 142 -6.83 18.73 -14.61
N LYS A 143 -6.78 19.07 -15.90
CA LYS A 143 -5.64 19.26 -16.81
C LYS A 143 -4.25 19.06 -16.17
N ARG A 144 -3.55 18.04 -16.69
CA ARG A 144 -2.15 17.63 -16.43
C ARG A 144 -2.05 16.65 -15.25
N THR A 145 -1.72 15.41 -15.56
CA THR A 145 -1.46 14.32 -14.60
C THR A 145 -0.27 14.70 -13.72
N PHE A 146 -0.50 15.38 -12.61
CA PHE A 146 0.53 15.53 -11.60
C PHE A 146 0.80 14.16 -10.99
N LEU A 147 2.04 13.71 -11.11
CA LEU A 147 2.51 12.52 -10.45
C LEU A 147 2.57 12.81 -8.95
N GLY A 148 2.09 11.89 -8.10
CA GLY A 148 2.20 12.05 -6.66
C GLY A 148 3.68 12.07 -6.23
N SER A 149 4.03 12.81 -5.19
CA SER A 149 5.43 12.98 -4.74
C SER A 149 6.18 11.66 -4.55
N VAL A 150 5.51 10.62 -4.04
CA VAL A 150 6.09 9.28 -3.86
C VAL A 150 6.35 8.60 -5.19
N SER A 151 5.35 8.54 -6.07
CA SER A 151 5.50 7.96 -7.41
C SER A 151 6.51 8.69 -8.28
N ASP A 152 6.60 10.02 -8.13
CA ASP A 152 7.57 10.87 -8.81
C ASP A 152 8.99 10.57 -8.35
N HIS A 153 9.19 10.50 -7.03
CA HIS A 153 10.47 10.10 -6.47
C HIS A 153 10.88 8.70 -6.94
N VAL A 154 9.99 7.70 -6.84
CA VAL A 154 10.30 6.32 -7.24
C VAL A 154 10.63 6.24 -8.74
N LEU A 155 9.88 6.93 -9.60
CA LEU A 155 10.13 6.92 -11.04
C LEU A 155 11.51 7.46 -11.42
N HIS A 156 11.98 8.51 -10.72
CA HIS A 156 13.28 9.11 -11.02
C HIS A 156 14.47 8.37 -10.42
N HIS A 157 14.26 7.55 -9.38
CA HIS A 157 15.36 6.97 -8.59
C HIS A 157 15.42 5.43 -8.62
N ALA A 158 14.37 4.74 -9.07
CA ALA A 158 14.41 3.29 -9.20
C ALA A 158 15.32 2.86 -10.37
N HIS A 159 16.15 1.84 -10.13
CA HIS A 159 17.02 1.23 -11.15
C HIS A 159 16.36 0.05 -11.88
N ILE A 160 15.07 -0.16 -11.65
CA ILE A 160 14.27 -1.26 -12.21
C ILE A 160 12.98 -0.69 -12.83
N PRO A 161 12.31 -1.44 -13.73
CA PRO A 161 11.04 -1.01 -14.30
C PRO A 161 10.02 -0.59 -13.24
N VAL A 162 9.43 0.60 -13.42
CA VAL A 162 8.35 1.13 -12.57
C VAL A 162 7.09 1.27 -13.41
N ILE A 163 6.00 0.71 -12.92
CA ILE A 163 4.67 0.79 -13.53
C ILE A 163 3.80 1.70 -12.67
N ILE A 164 3.30 2.77 -13.28
CA ILE A 164 2.35 3.69 -12.66
C ILE A 164 0.95 3.40 -13.17
N VAL A 165 0.04 3.08 -12.24
CA VAL A 165 -1.37 2.83 -12.55
C VAL A 165 -2.18 4.11 -12.33
N PRO A 166 -2.63 4.78 -13.42
CA PRO A 166 -3.36 6.04 -13.34
C PRO A 166 -4.73 5.87 -12.67
N PRO A 167 -5.35 6.93 -12.13
CA PRO A 167 -6.75 6.88 -11.73
C PRO A 167 -7.65 6.56 -12.92
N GLU A 168 -8.80 5.93 -12.63
CA GLU A 168 -9.82 5.73 -13.66
C GLU A 168 -10.27 7.08 -14.22
N LYS A 169 -10.46 7.15 -15.55
CA LYS A 169 -11.06 8.33 -16.15
C LYS A 169 -12.48 8.46 -15.61
N SER A 170 -12.75 9.45 -14.77
CA SER A 170 -14.13 9.79 -14.40
C SER A 170 -14.92 10.04 -15.69
N ALA A 171 -15.96 9.24 -15.92
CA ALA A 171 -16.83 9.37 -17.08
C ALA A 171 -17.68 10.64 -16.97
N ALA A 172 -17.09 11.81 -17.23
CA ALA A 172 -17.79 13.09 -17.21
C ALA A 172 -17.17 14.09 -18.19
N SER A 173 -17.42 13.88 -19.49
CA SER A 173 -17.73 14.94 -20.48
C SER A 173 -17.78 14.33 -21.89
N GLY A 174 -18.96 13.86 -22.29
CA GLY A 174 -19.15 13.26 -23.62
C GLY A 174 -20.59 12.90 -23.97
N LYS A 175 -21.60 13.55 -23.38
CA LYS A 175 -22.93 13.63 -24.00
C LYS A 175 -22.92 14.79 -25.00
N GLN A 176 -22.21 14.63 -26.12
CA GLN A 176 -22.42 15.44 -27.31
C GLN A 176 -23.12 14.59 -28.37
N GLN A 177 -24.40 14.90 -28.54
CA GLN A 177 -25.15 14.86 -29.80
C GLN A 177 -24.66 13.84 -30.84
N ARG A 178 -25.24 12.63 -30.81
CA ARG A 178 -25.72 12.04 -32.07
C ARG A 178 -27.16 12.50 -32.26
N LYS A 179 -27.32 13.73 -32.76
CA LYS A 179 -28.46 14.05 -33.60
C LYS A 179 -28.25 13.25 -34.89
N SER A 180 -28.91 12.11 -35.04
CA SER A 180 -29.43 11.69 -36.35
C SER A 180 -30.81 12.35 -36.44
N SER A 181 -31.04 13.46 -37.13
CA SER A 181 -30.96 13.64 -38.58
C SER A 181 -31.41 12.40 -39.35
N SER A 182 -32.71 12.08 -39.25
CA SER A 182 -33.45 11.46 -40.34
C SER A 182 -34.92 11.88 -40.23
N SER A 183 -35.20 13.12 -40.63
CA SER A 183 -36.51 13.53 -41.13
C SER A 183 -36.35 13.84 -42.61
N VAL A 184 -36.71 12.89 -43.47
CA VAL A 184 -37.25 13.11 -44.83
C VAL A 184 -38.17 11.90 -45.05
N SER A 185 -39.45 11.92 -44.66
CA SER A 185 -40.61 12.43 -45.43
C SER A 185 -40.56 12.07 -46.92
N SER A 186 -41.22 10.97 -47.28
CA SER A 186 -42.31 10.90 -48.27
C SER A 186 -42.91 9.50 -48.27
#